data_AF-A0A497EEB8-F1
#
_entry.id   AF-A0A497EEB8-F1
#
_cell.length_a   1.000
_cell.length_b   1.000
_cell.length_c   1.000
_cell.angle_alpha   90.00
_cell.angle_beta   90.00
_cell.angle_gamma   90.00
#
_symmetry.space_group_name_H-M   'P 1'
#
loop_
_entity.id
_entity.type
_entity.pdbx_description
1 polymer ?
#
loop_
_entity_poly.entity_id
_entity_poly.type
_entity_poly.pdbx_seq_one_letter_code
_entity_poly.pdbx_strand_id
1 'polypeptide(L)'
;NSPSSIESDPYGSGWLASVWPVEHTEALKSLKVGEGAVAWLENEVQRFVEFLACKTSPELVGATLPDGARPVVGSALALDDEGWQEFRNEFVG
;
A
#
# COMPACT_ATOMS: atom_id res chain seq x y z
N ASN A 1 22.44 1.90 -9.01
CA ASN A 1 21.15 1.58 -8.37
C ASN A 1 20.55 0.40 -9.08
N SER A 2 20.82 -0.80 -8.56
CA SER A 2 20.16 -2.02 -9.01
C SER A 2 18.80 -2.08 -8.30
N PRO A 3 17.69 -2.30 -9.02
CA PRO A 3 16.35 -2.39 -8.40
C PRO A 3 16.28 -3.44 -7.28
N SER A 4 17.11 -4.49 -7.38
CA SER A 4 17.24 -5.56 -6.39
C SER A 4 17.70 -5.09 -5.00
N SER A 5 18.40 -3.96 -4.89
CA SER A 5 18.90 -3.46 -3.61
C SER A 5 17.78 -2.99 -2.67
N ILE A 6 16.61 -2.64 -3.21
CA ILE A 6 15.41 -2.30 -2.42
C ILE A 6 14.88 -3.51 -1.64
N GLU A 7 14.95 -4.71 -2.21
CA GLU A 7 14.43 -5.91 -1.55
C GLU A 7 15.38 -6.39 -0.46
N SER A 8 16.70 -6.30 -0.69
CA SER A 8 17.70 -6.82 0.25
C SER A 8 18.06 -5.84 1.37
N ASP A 9 18.05 -4.54 1.10
CA ASP A 9 18.54 -3.51 2.02
C ASP A 9 17.81 -2.16 1.78
N PRO A 10 16.49 -2.11 2.07
CA PRO A 10 15.63 -0.98 1.74
C PRO A 10 16.05 0.33 2.40
N TYR A 11 16.71 0.27 3.56
CA TYR A 11 17.09 1.43 4.35
C TYR A 11 18.59 1.77 4.28
N GLY A 12 19.44 0.87 3.78
CA GLY A 12 20.85 1.10 3.54
C GLY A 12 21.10 1.49 2.10
N SER A 13 21.56 0.55 1.28
CA SER A 13 21.90 0.73 -0.14
C SER A 13 20.70 0.94 -1.06
N GLY A 14 19.48 0.64 -0.60
CA GLY A 14 18.22 0.81 -1.33
C GLY A 14 17.56 2.19 -1.22
N TRP A 15 18.18 3.17 -0.55
CA TRP A 15 17.63 4.52 -0.43
C TRP A 15 17.36 5.16 -1.81
N LEU A 16 16.19 5.79 -1.96
CA LEU A 16 15.75 6.36 -3.25
C LEU A 16 16.25 7.79 -3.44
N ALA A 17 16.10 8.63 -2.42
CA ALA A 17 16.43 10.05 -2.49
C ALA A 17 16.70 10.62 -1.09
N SER A 18 17.47 11.70 -1.04
CA SER A 18 17.60 12.58 0.13
C SER A 18 16.92 13.89 -0.19
N VAL A 19 16.00 14.34 0.67
CA VAL A 19 15.26 15.60 0.48
C VAL A 19 15.52 16.53 1.65
N TRP A 20 15.59 17.83 1.36
CA TRP A 20 15.74 18.86 2.39
C TRP A 20 14.39 19.58 2.59
N PRO A 21 13.70 19.36 3.71
CA PRO A 21 12.45 20.07 3.98
C PRO A 21 12.75 21.54 4.28
N VAL A 22 11.90 22.44 3.77
CA VAL A 22 12.02 23.88 4.06
C VAL A 22 11.63 24.17 5.51
N GLU A 23 10.67 23.41 6.06
CA GLU A 23 10.23 23.47 7.45
C GLU A 23 10.11 22.07 8.06
N HIS A 24 11.04 21.74 8.95
CA HIS A 24 11.17 20.40 9.54
C HIS A 24 9.98 20.05 10.45
N THR A 25 9.48 21.03 11.20
CA THR A 25 8.42 20.80 12.20
C THR A 25 7.06 20.56 11.55
N GLU A 26 6.79 21.16 10.40
CA GLU A 26 5.55 20.92 9.66
C GLU A 26 5.62 19.64 8.83
N ALA A 27 6.76 19.36 8.20
CA ALA A 27 6.95 18.14 7.42
C ALA A 27 6.70 16.88 8.28
N LEU A 28 7.22 16.87 9.51
CA LEU A 28 7.11 15.71 10.41
C LEU A 28 5.71 15.51 11.00
N LYS A 29 4.89 16.56 11.14
CA LYS A 29 3.51 16.46 11.69
C LYS A 29 2.58 15.61 10.80
N SER A 30 2.82 15.61 9.50
CA SER A 30 2.02 14.87 8.53
C SER A 30 2.41 13.38 8.42
N LEU A 31 3.56 12.99 8.97
CA LEU A 31 4.08 11.64 8.86
C LEU A 31 3.48 10.72 9.92
N LYS A 32 3.25 9.46 9.53
CA LYS A 32 2.96 8.38 10.47
C LYS A 32 4.29 7.88 11.04
N VAL A 33 4.40 7.79 12.36
CA VAL A 33 5.65 7.40 13.04
C VAL A 33 5.38 6.25 14.01
N GLY A 34 6.31 5.30 14.08
CA GLY A 34 6.30 4.21 15.06
C GLY A 34 5.03 3.36 14.99
N GLU A 35 4.45 3.06 16.15
CA GLU A 35 3.24 2.24 16.27
C GLU A 35 2.05 2.82 15.49
N GLY A 36 1.96 4.14 15.37
CA GLY A 36 0.92 4.79 14.57
C GLY A 36 1.07 4.55 13.07
N ALA A 37 2.28 4.32 12.57
CA ALA A 37 2.52 3.91 11.19
C ALA A 37 2.12 2.46 10.96
N VAL A 38 2.44 1.58 11.91
CA VAL A 38 2.07 0.15 11.84
C VAL A 38 0.55 0.00 11.83
N ALA A 39 -0.16 0.60 12.79
CA ALA A 39 -1.61 0.52 12.87
C ALA A 39 -2.30 1.13 11.63
N TRP A 40 -1.74 2.23 11.11
CA TRP A 40 -2.25 2.81 9.85
C TRP A 40 -2.04 1.85 8.68
N LEU A 41 -0.85 1.27 8.52
CA LEU A 41 -0.56 0.31 7.44
C LEU A 41 -1.43 -0.93 7.51
N GLU A 42 -1.63 -1.50 8.71
CA GLU A 42 -2.50 -2.66 8.91
C GLU A 42 -3.95 -2.36 8.49
N ASN A 43 -4.46 -1.20 8.90
CA ASN A 43 -5.79 -0.74 8.51
C ASN A 43 -5.88 -0.47 6.99
N GLU A 44 -4.84 0.12 6.41
CA GLU A 44 -4.82 0.43 4.99
C GLU A 44 -4.76 -0.82 4.11
N VAL A 45 -4.01 -1.84 4.54
CA VAL A 45 -4.01 -3.16 3.91
C VAL A 45 -5.40 -3.79 4.00
N GLN A 46 -6.05 -3.75 5.18
CA GLN A 46 -7.40 -4.28 5.36
C GLN A 46 -8.41 -3.61 4.41
N ARG A 47 -8.40 -2.28 4.33
CA ARG A 47 -9.22 -1.51 3.38
C ARG A 47 -8.98 -1.93 1.93
N PHE A 48 -7.72 -2.14 1.57
CA PHE A 48 -7.36 -2.56 0.22
C PHE A 48 -7.86 -3.97 -0.12
N VAL A 49 -7.79 -4.91 0.84
CA VAL A 49 -8.36 -6.26 0.66
C VAL A 49 -9.87 -6.19 0.46
N GLU A 50 -10.58 -5.39 1.26
CA GLU A 50 -12.03 -5.19 1.15
C GLU A 50 -12.43 -4.54 -0.18
N PHE A 51 -11.66 -3.56 -0.65
CA PHE A 51 -11.84 -2.94 -1.95
C PHE A 51 -11.72 -3.98 -3.09
N LEU A 52 -10.65 -4.78 -3.07
CA LEU A 52 -10.46 -5.84 -4.07
C LEU A 52 -11.55 -6.93 -3.99
N ALA A 53 -12.01 -7.28 -2.79
CA ALA A 53 -13.13 -8.22 -2.59
C ALA A 53 -14.41 -7.76 -3.28
N CYS A 54 -14.69 -6.45 -3.27
CA CYS A 54 -15.88 -5.90 -3.92
C CYS A 54 -15.76 -5.83 -5.45
N LYS A 55 -14.55 -5.73 -5.98
CA LYS A 55 -14.29 -5.41 -7.39
C LYS A 55 -13.75 -6.57 -8.23
N THR A 56 -13.35 -7.67 -7.59
CA THR A 56 -12.77 -8.82 -8.29
C THR A 56 -13.47 -10.13 -7.89
N SER A 57 -13.26 -11.20 -8.68
CA SER A 57 -13.85 -12.51 -8.37
C SER A 57 -13.34 -13.03 -7.01
N PRO A 58 -14.19 -13.66 -6.18
CA PRO A 58 -13.79 -14.25 -4.90
C PRO A 58 -12.57 -15.19 -4.98
N GLU A 59 -12.37 -15.80 -6.14
CA GLU A 59 -11.25 -16.70 -6.44
C GLU A 59 -9.89 -15.97 -6.47
N LEU A 60 -9.88 -14.70 -6.89
CA LEU A 60 -8.67 -13.86 -6.99
C LEU A 60 -8.31 -13.18 -5.67
N VAL A 61 -9.27 -13.02 -4.76
CA VAL A 61 -9.06 -12.41 -3.45
C VAL A 61 -8.67 -13.46 -2.40
N GLY A 62 -8.65 -14.74 -2.80
CA GLY A 62 -8.55 -15.86 -1.89
C GLY A 62 -9.93 -16.11 -1.30
N ALA A 63 -10.53 -17.23 -1.69
CA ALA A 63 -11.86 -17.62 -1.25
C ALA A 63 -11.85 -17.96 0.26
N THR A 64 -11.89 -16.95 1.13
CA THR A 64 -12.52 -16.90 2.46
C THR A 64 -12.12 -15.61 3.18
N LEU A 65 -13.04 -14.65 3.15
CA LEU A 65 -13.00 -13.38 3.89
C LEU A 65 -13.15 -13.41 5.44
N PRO A 66 -13.12 -14.54 6.20
CA PRO A 66 -13.06 -14.44 7.66
C PRO A 66 -11.65 -14.48 8.30
N ASP A 67 -10.60 -14.92 7.59
CA ASP A 67 -9.37 -15.39 8.27
C ASP A 67 -8.09 -14.59 7.92
N GLY A 68 -8.24 -13.34 7.45
CA GLY A 68 -7.08 -12.51 7.07
C GLY A 68 -6.39 -12.98 5.79
N ALA A 69 -7.14 -13.61 4.88
CA ALA A 69 -6.64 -14.03 3.58
C ALA A 69 -6.05 -12.81 2.83
N ARG A 70 -4.81 -12.96 2.37
CA ARG A 70 -4.13 -11.93 1.56
C ARG A 70 -4.56 -12.10 0.09
N PRO A 71 -4.82 -11.00 -0.63
CA PRO A 71 -5.07 -11.06 -2.06
C PRO A 71 -3.94 -11.80 -2.78
N VAL A 72 -4.29 -12.58 -3.81
CA VAL A 72 -3.28 -13.22 -4.64
C VAL A 72 -2.43 -12.14 -5.31
N VAL A 73 -1.12 -12.37 -5.45
CA VAL A 73 -0.26 -11.43 -6.18
C VAL A 73 -0.80 -11.28 -7.60
N GLY A 74 -1.17 -10.05 -7.96
CA GLY A 74 -1.77 -9.74 -9.27
C GLY A 74 -3.29 -9.54 -9.27
N SER A 75 -4.01 -9.63 -8.14
CA SER A 75 -5.46 -9.36 -8.11
C SER A 75 -5.83 -7.96 -8.62
N ALA A 76 -4.96 -6.97 -8.42
CA ALA A 76 -5.16 -5.62 -8.94
C ALA A 76 -5.11 -5.53 -10.48
N LEU A 77 -4.50 -6.51 -11.17
CA LEU A 77 -4.49 -6.56 -12.64
C LEU A 77 -5.85 -6.91 -13.23
N ALA A 78 -6.77 -7.43 -12.42
CA ALA A 78 -8.14 -7.72 -12.83
C ALA A 78 -9.06 -6.50 -12.78
N LEU A 79 -8.58 -5.35 -12.27
CA LEU A 79 -9.34 -4.10 -12.25
C LEU A 79 -9.44 -3.54 -13.67
N ASP A 80 -10.66 -3.15 -14.04
CA ASP A 80 -10.94 -2.38 -15.25
C ASP A 80 -10.63 -0.89 -15.06
N ASP A 81 -10.79 -0.10 -16.12
CA ASP A 81 -10.48 1.33 -16.09
C ASP A 81 -11.29 2.08 -15.02
N GLU A 82 -12.54 1.66 -14.77
CA GLU A 82 -13.39 2.22 -13.71
C GLU A 82 -12.86 1.87 -12.31
N GLY A 83 -12.52 0.60 -12.07
CA GLY A 83 -11.88 0.15 -10.83
C GLY A 83 -10.55 0.86 -10.54
N TRP A 84 -9.76 1.18 -11.57
CA TRP A 84 -8.53 1.96 -11.42
C TRP A 84 -8.79 3.43 -11.05
N GLN A 85 -9.86 4.04 -11.56
CA GLN A 85 -10.23 5.41 -11.16
C GLN A 85 -10.71 5.45 -9.71
N GLU A 86 -11.52 4.47 -9.29
CA GLU A 86 -11.98 4.37 -7.90
C GLU A 86 -10.81 4.15 -6.93
N PHE A 87 -9.87 3.24 -7.28
CA PHE A 87 -8.65 3.05 -6.49
C PHE A 87 -7.89 4.36 -6.28
N ARG A 88 -7.71 5.14 -7.34
CA ARG A 88 -7.04 6.43 -7.25
C ARG A 88 -7.76 7.40 -6.31
N ASN A 89 -9.09 7.45 -6.40
CA ASN A 89 -9.90 8.34 -5.56
C ASN A 89 -9.86 7.94 -4.08
N GLU A 90 -9.77 6.64 -3.76
CA GLU A 90 -9.83 6.15 -2.38
C GLU A 90 -8.48 6.03 -1.66
N PHE A 91 -7.38 5.81 -2.40
CA PHE A 91 -6.06 5.48 -1.82
C PHE A 91 -4.94 6.45 -2.20
N VAL A 92 -5.06 7.20 -3.30
CA VAL A 92 -3.98 8.08 -3.81
C VAL A 92 -4.31 9.57 -3.65
N GLY A 93 -5.59 9.90 -3.48
CA GLY A 93 -6.16 11.26 -3.44
C GLY A 93 -5.47 12.22 -2.47
#